data_AF-A0A8I1MCK1-F1
#
_entry.id   AF-A0A8I1MCK1-F1
#
_cell.length_a   1.000
_cell.length_b   1.000
_cell.length_c   1.000
_cell.angle_alpha   90.00
_cell.angle_beta   90.00
_cell.angle_gamma   90.00
#
_symmetry.space_group_name_H-M   'P 1'
#
loop_
_entity.id
_entity.type
_entity.pdbx_description
1 polymer ?
#
loop_
_entity_poly.entity_id
_entity_poly.type
_entity_poly.pdbx_seq_one_letter_code
_entity_poly.pdbx_strand_id
1 'polypeptide(L)'
;MGIIGVLVVAAIVLLTYMAKEAQRTVVEQEHIEVKGVPKEWQSLRIFFISDIHKRTVTKSLIEQVKGHIDFVVIGGDLAEKGVSPQQIEANIKQLRQLGSIYFVWGNNDYEINQQSLAALFKKHEVVALKNEAICIEKEGVSYNIVGVDDLSEGQLNINQAYNGVNQQHFTLLLSHNPDAVFEVEKQRVDLMLSGHTHGGQIRLLGFGPYELGGLKTHKDIVYFVSNGYGTTSLPLRLEAKAKAHVLTITRAN
;
A
#
# COMPACT_ATOMS: atom_id res chain seq x y z
N MET A 1 -14.66 -5.57 44.32
CA MET A 1 -15.14 -4.82 43.14
C MET A 1 -16.44 -5.45 42.67
N GLY A 2 -17.49 -4.67 42.41
CA GLY A 2 -18.71 -5.19 41.78
C GLY A 2 -18.52 -5.50 40.30
N ILE A 3 -19.48 -6.20 39.69
CA ILE A 3 -19.47 -6.57 38.25
C ILE A 3 -19.19 -5.36 37.36
N ILE A 4 -19.78 -4.20 37.67
CA ILE A 4 -19.55 -2.94 36.96
C ILE A 4 -18.05 -2.56 36.97
N GLY A 5 -17.38 -2.71 38.12
CA GLY A 5 -15.95 -2.41 38.23
C GLY A 5 -15.10 -3.32 37.34
N VAL A 6 -15.45 -4.60 37.25
CA VAL A 6 -14.75 -5.56 36.38
C VAL A 6 -14.94 -5.20 34.90
N LEU A 7 -16.16 -4.86 34.48
CA LEU A 7 -16.46 -4.47 33.10
C LEU A 7 -15.73 -3.19 32.69
N VAL A 8 -15.67 -2.20 33.58
CA VAL A 8 -14.94 -0.95 33.33
C VAL A 8 -13.44 -1.22 33.15
N VAL A 9 -12.84 -2.03 34.02
CA VAL A 9 -11.42 -2.39 33.90
C VAL A 9 -11.15 -3.15 32.60
N ALA A 10 -12.00 -4.11 32.24
CA ALA A 10 -11.87 -4.86 30.99
C ALA A 10 -11.94 -3.95 29.75
N ALA A 11 -12.87 -3.00 29.73
CA ALA A 11 -13.00 -2.03 28.64
C ALA A 11 -11.76 -1.15 28.51
N ILE A 12 -11.20 -0.66 29.63
CA ILE A 12 -9.97 0.15 29.63
C ILE A 12 -8.78 -0.66 29.09
N VAL A 13 -8.63 -1.92 29.52
CA VAL A 13 -7.57 -2.80 29.04
C VAL A 13 -7.71 -3.04 27.54
N LEU A 14 -8.92 -3.32 27.05
CA LEU A 14 -9.18 -3.54 25.63
C LEU A 14 -8.87 -2.30 24.79
N LEU A 15 -9.38 -1.12 25.18
CA LEU A 15 -9.12 0.12 24.46
C LEU A 15 -7.63 0.50 24.45
N THR A 16 -6.94 0.26 25.57
CA THR A 16 -5.49 0.47 25.66
C THR A 16 -4.74 -0.47 24.72
N TYR A 17 -5.13 -1.74 24.67
CA TYR A 17 -4.57 -2.70 23.72
C TYR A 17 -4.81 -2.26 22.27
N MET A 18 -6.05 -1.87 21.93
CA MET A 18 -6.41 -1.44 20.59
C MET A 18 -5.65 -0.18 20.13
N ALA A 19 -5.46 0.78 21.04
CA ALA A 19 -4.66 1.99 20.76
C ALA A 19 -3.18 1.67 20.56
N LYS A 20 -2.62 0.73 21.34
CA LYS A 20 -1.24 0.26 21.16
C LYS A 20 -1.05 -0.49 19.84
N GLU A 21 -2.01 -1.34 19.47
CA GLU A 21 -1.97 -2.05 18.19
C GLU A 21 -2.11 -1.08 17.00
N ALA A 22 -2.92 -0.01 17.14
CA ALA A 22 -3.02 1.05 16.15
C ALA A 22 -1.71 1.81 15.89
N GLN A 23 -0.87 1.98 16.92
CA GLN A 23 0.42 2.67 16.83
C GLN A 23 1.60 1.72 16.60
N ARG A 24 1.32 0.43 16.37
CA ARG A 24 2.37 -0.55 16.12
C ARG A 24 3.11 -0.24 14.83
N THR A 25 4.42 -0.41 14.84
CA THR A 25 5.32 -0.11 13.73
C THR A 25 6.09 -1.37 13.40
N VAL A 26 5.57 -2.16 12.45
CA VAL A 26 6.14 -3.45 12.06
C VAL A 26 6.29 -3.50 10.54
N VAL A 27 7.46 -3.99 10.10
CA VAL A 27 7.70 -4.42 8.72
C VAL A 27 7.56 -5.94 8.64
N GLU A 28 6.60 -6.42 7.86
CA GLU A 28 6.43 -7.86 7.59
C GLU A 28 7.18 -8.26 6.30
N GLN A 29 7.76 -9.45 6.29
CA GLN A 29 8.42 -10.00 5.11
C GLN A 29 7.44 -10.93 4.41
N GLU A 30 7.07 -10.61 3.17
CA GLU A 30 6.15 -11.40 2.36
C GLU A 30 6.91 -12.00 1.17
N HIS A 31 6.69 -13.28 0.90
CA HIS A 31 7.21 -13.95 -0.27
C HIS A 31 6.06 -14.24 -1.22
N ILE A 32 6.14 -13.72 -2.44
CA ILE A 32 5.09 -13.83 -3.44
C ILE A 32 5.67 -14.51 -4.68
N GLU A 33 5.06 -15.61 -5.09
CA GLU A 33 5.44 -16.33 -6.31
C GLU A 33 4.45 -16.02 -7.43
N VAL A 34 4.95 -15.54 -8.57
CA VAL A 34 4.14 -15.18 -9.73
C VAL A 34 4.75 -15.78 -11.00
N LYS A 35 3.93 -16.45 -11.82
CA LYS A 35 4.40 -17.15 -13.03
C LYS A 35 5.02 -16.23 -14.08
N GLY A 36 4.55 -14.99 -14.16
CA GLY A 36 4.98 -14.01 -15.16
C GLY A 36 6.30 -13.31 -14.85
N VAL A 37 6.90 -13.53 -13.67
CA VAL A 37 8.20 -12.93 -13.32
C VAL A 37 9.27 -13.41 -14.32
N PRO A 38 10.05 -12.52 -14.94
CA PRO A 38 11.12 -12.88 -15.87
C PRO A 38 12.09 -13.93 -15.30
N LYS A 39 12.63 -14.80 -16.15
CA LYS A 39 13.52 -15.90 -15.72
C LYS A 39 14.89 -15.40 -15.29
N GLU A 40 15.27 -14.24 -15.80
CA GLU A 40 16.51 -13.53 -15.54
C GLU A 40 16.55 -13.01 -14.10
N TRP A 41 15.37 -12.71 -13.51
CA TRP A 41 15.27 -12.13 -12.19
C TRP A 41 15.48 -13.15 -11.09
N GLN A 42 16.39 -12.83 -10.15
CA GLN A 42 16.46 -13.56 -8.88
C GLN A 42 15.23 -13.26 -8.00
N SER A 43 14.94 -11.97 -7.82
CA SER A 43 13.73 -11.48 -7.16
C SER A 43 13.53 -10.00 -7.45
N LEU A 44 12.27 -9.54 -7.34
CA LEU A 44 11.93 -8.13 -7.25
C LEU A 44 11.53 -7.82 -5.79
N ARG A 45 12.27 -6.93 -5.13
CA ARG A 45 12.08 -6.59 -3.71
C ARG A 45 11.52 -5.19 -3.56
N ILE A 46 10.28 -5.10 -3.09
CA ILE A 46 9.54 -3.84 -2.98
C ILE A 46 9.26 -3.55 -1.51
N PHE A 47 9.56 -2.34 -1.05
CA PHE A 47 8.99 -1.87 0.22
C PHE A 47 7.60 -1.29 -0.06
N PHE A 48 6.55 -1.95 0.42
CA PHE A 48 5.16 -1.57 0.20
C PHE A 48 4.53 -1.03 1.48
N ILE A 49 4.00 0.19 1.40
CA ILE A 49 3.28 0.84 2.49
C ILE A 49 2.04 1.53 1.91
N SER A 50 0.91 1.48 2.62
CA SER A 50 -0.34 2.11 2.21
C SER A 50 -1.04 2.71 3.42
N ASP A 51 -2.04 3.57 3.17
CA ASP A 51 -2.95 4.07 4.21
C ASP A 51 -2.18 4.72 5.36
N ILE A 52 -1.21 5.59 5.08
CA ILE A 52 -0.40 6.25 6.11
C ILE A 52 -1.27 7.26 6.91
N HIS A 53 -2.20 7.94 6.23
CA HIS A 53 -3.09 8.96 6.79
C HIS A 53 -2.33 9.96 7.68
N LYS A 54 -2.71 10.05 8.96
CA LYS A 54 -2.15 10.94 9.98
C LYS A 54 -0.88 10.41 10.65
N ARG A 55 -0.39 9.22 10.32
CA ARG A 55 0.80 8.65 10.97
C ARG A 55 2.09 9.24 10.40
N THR A 56 3.14 9.17 11.22
CA THR A 56 4.51 9.44 10.79
C THR A 56 5.23 8.13 10.50
N VAL A 57 5.94 8.09 9.37
CA VAL A 57 6.90 7.03 9.06
C VAL A 57 8.13 7.27 9.92
N THR A 58 8.35 6.38 10.88
CA THR A 58 9.41 6.56 11.87
C THR A 58 10.74 5.99 11.36
N LYS A 59 11.86 6.52 11.86
CA LYS A 59 13.19 5.98 11.58
C LYS A 59 13.29 4.49 11.99
N SER A 60 12.66 4.13 13.11
CA SER A 60 12.61 2.74 13.59
C SER A 60 11.80 1.80 12.70
N LEU A 61 10.88 2.29 11.86
CA LEU A 61 10.27 1.48 10.80
C LEU A 61 11.29 1.19 9.70
N ILE A 62 11.97 2.23 9.22
CA ILE A 62 12.96 2.12 8.13
C ILE A 62 14.12 1.21 8.54
N GLU A 63 14.59 1.31 9.79
CA GLU A 63 15.66 0.45 10.34
C GLU A 63 15.29 -1.04 10.45
N GLN A 64 13.99 -1.40 10.39
CA GLN A 64 13.57 -2.80 10.32
C GLN A 64 13.75 -3.41 8.93
N VAL A 65 13.86 -2.58 7.88
CA VAL A 65 14.03 -3.04 6.51
C VAL A 65 15.45 -3.54 6.30
N LYS A 66 15.59 -4.82 5.91
CA LYS A 66 16.88 -5.49 5.74
C LYS A 66 17.16 -5.81 4.27
N GLY A 67 18.40 -5.59 3.87
CA GLY A 67 18.89 -5.85 2.51
C GLY A 67 18.39 -4.84 1.48
N HIS A 68 18.72 -5.08 0.22
CA HIS A 68 18.40 -4.19 -0.88
C HIS A 68 16.90 -4.17 -1.24
N ILE A 69 16.34 -2.98 -1.44
CA ILE A 69 15.00 -2.74 -1.96
C ILE A 69 15.17 -2.10 -3.34
N ASP A 70 14.50 -2.65 -4.36
CA ASP A 70 14.54 -2.11 -5.71
C ASP A 70 13.82 -0.76 -5.78
N PHE A 71 12.65 -0.65 -5.14
CA PHE A 71 11.89 0.60 -4.98
C PHE A 71 10.83 0.52 -3.88
N VAL A 72 10.30 1.68 -3.53
CA VAL A 72 9.19 1.86 -2.60
C VAL A 72 7.89 2.07 -3.37
N VAL A 73 6.81 1.44 -2.91
CA VAL A 73 5.44 1.73 -3.35
C VAL A 73 4.66 2.32 -2.18
N ILE A 74 4.07 3.48 -2.42
CA ILE A 74 3.04 4.06 -1.56
C ILE A 74 1.68 3.79 -2.21
N GLY A 75 0.93 2.84 -1.67
CA GLY A 75 -0.34 2.33 -2.21
C GLY A 75 -1.55 3.23 -1.96
N GLY A 76 -1.40 4.55 -2.02
CA GLY A 76 -2.43 5.53 -1.70
C GLY A 76 -2.61 5.82 -0.22
N ASP A 77 -3.39 6.85 0.03
CA ASP A 77 -3.68 7.44 1.35
C ASP A 77 -2.39 7.79 2.10
N LEU A 78 -1.50 8.49 1.41
CA LEU A 78 -0.29 9.07 2.01
C LEU A 78 -0.66 10.15 3.04
N ALA A 79 -1.73 10.89 2.77
CA ALA A 79 -2.21 11.98 3.59
C ALA A 79 -3.74 12.09 3.54
N GLU A 80 -4.27 12.91 4.44
CA GLU A 80 -5.69 13.24 4.51
C GLU A 80 -5.88 14.66 5.06
N LYS A 81 -7.13 15.14 5.13
CA LYS A 81 -7.42 16.46 5.67
C LYS A 81 -6.86 16.63 7.09
N GLY A 82 -6.11 17.71 7.28
CA GLY A 82 -5.50 18.07 8.55
C GLY A 82 -4.05 17.61 8.73
N VAL A 83 -3.50 16.83 7.79
CA VAL A 83 -2.07 16.51 7.76
C VAL A 83 -1.30 17.69 7.16
N SER A 84 -0.24 18.14 7.83
CA SER A 84 0.56 19.28 7.37
C SER A 84 1.50 18.90 6.23
N PRO A 85 1.81 19.80 5.28
CA PRO A 85 2.80 19.55 4.24
C PRO A 85 4.18 19.12 4.79
N GLN A 86 4.56 19.63 5.96
CA GLN A 86 5.81 19.27 6.63
C GLN A 86 5.83 17.81 7.08
N GLN A 87 4.70 17.29 7.57
CA GLN A 87 4.58 15.89 7.95
C GLN A 87 4.60 14.98 6.72
N ILE A 88 3.89 15.35 5.65
CA ILE A 88 3.92 14.63 4.36
C ILE A 88 5.35 14.57 3.82
N GLU A 89 6.03 15.72 3.78
CA GLU A 89 7.43 15.80 3.35
C GLU A 89 8.37 14.95 4.24
N ALA A 90 8.16 14.94 5.55
CA ALA A 90 8.95 14.10 6.46
C ALA A 90 8.76 12.60 6.18
N ASN A 91 7.52 12.17 5.93
CA ASN A 91 7.21 10.78 5.56
C ASN A 91 7.90 10.39 4.24
N ILE A 92 7.78 11.24 3.21
CA ILE A 92 8.43 11.03 1.91
C ILE A 92 9.95 10.90 2.08
N LYS A 93 10.58 11.80 2.85
CA LYS A 93 12.03 11.75 3.11
C LYS A 93 12.48 10.47 3.80
N GLN A 94 11.69 9.93 4.72
CA GLN A 94 12.01 8.68 5.39
C GLN A 94 11.92 7.49 4.43
N LEU A 95 10.86 7.44 3.63
CA LEU A 95 10.67 6.39 2.63
C LEU A 95 11.73 6.44 1.52
N ARG A 96 12.14 7.64 1.09
CA ARG A 96 13.15 7.83 0.03
C ARG A 96 14.51 7.24 0.39
N GLN A 97 14.81 7.02 1.67
CA GLN A 97 16.04 6.34 2.12
C GLN A 97 16.12 4.89 1.64
N LEU A 98 14.98 4.27 1.31
CA LEU A 98 14.93 2.88 0.84
C LEU A 98 15.05 2.75 -0.68
N GLY A 99 14.73 3.79 -1.45
CA GLY A 99 14.77 3.74 -2.91
C GLY A 99 13.92 4.81 -3.60
N SER A 100 13.75 4.67 -4.92
CA SER A 100 12.78 5.46 -5.70
C SER A 100 11.36 5.17 -5.24
N ILE A 101 10.47 6.15 -5.33
CA ILE A 101 9.10 6.03 -4.81
C ILE A 101 8.11 6.10 -5.97
N TYR A 102 7.26 5.07 -6.05
CA TYR A 102 6.06 5.07 -6.87
C TYR A 102 4.83 5.24 -5.99
N PHE A 103 3.93 6.12 -6.38
CA PHE A 103 2.72 6.46 -5.64
C PHE A 103 1.50 6.33 -6.54
N VAL A 104 0.40 5.81 -5.99
CA VAL A 104 -0.95 5.90 -6.59
C VAL A 104 -1.86 6.63 -5.62
N TRP A 105 -2.87 7.31 -6.13
CA TRP A 105 -3.78 8.11 -5.33
C TRP A 105 -4.77 7.19 -4.59
N GLY A 106 -4.98 7.46 -3.30
CA GLY A 106 -6.10 6.93 -2.54
C GLY A 106 -7.20 7.98 -2.35
N ASN A 107 -8.36 7.55 -1.86
CA ASN A 107 -9.53 8.42 -1.71
C ASN A 107 -9.26 9.57 -0.72
N ASN A 108 -8.47 9.38 0.33
CA ASN A 108 -8.19 10.43 1.31
C ASN A 108 -7.17 11.46 0.81
N ASP A 109 -6.33 11.10 -0.17
CA ASP A 109 -5.41 12.05 -0.81
C ASP A 109 -6.17 13.14 -1.60
N TYR A 110 -7.43 12.88 -2.00
CA TYR A 110 -8.30 13.85 -2.66
C TYR A 110 -8.86 14.92 -1.71
N GLU A 111 -8.80 14.70 -0.39
CA GLU A 111 -9.27 15.68 0.59
C GLU A 111 -8.32 16.88 0.75
N ILE A 112 -7.09 16.76 0.25
CA ILE A 112 -6.05 17.79 0.35
C ILE A 112 -5.79 18.46 -1.00
N ASN A 113 -5.05 19.58 -0.96
CA ASN A 113 -4.69 20.29 -2.18
C ASN A 113 -3.69 19.47 -3.03
N GLN A 114 -4.20 18.87 -4.11
CA GLN A 114 -3.42 17.99 -4.99
C GLN A 114 -2.23 18.69 -5.66
N GLN A 115 -2.34 19.99 -5.96
CA GLN A 115 -1.23 20.76 -6.54
C GLN A 115 -0.06 20.90 -5.55
N SER A 116 -0.37 21.09 -4.26
CA SER A 116 0.63 21.15 -3.20
C SER A 116 1.30 19.79 -2.99
N LEU A 117 0.52 18.71 -3.05
CA LEU A 117 1.06 17.35 -2.98
C LEU A 117 1.95 17.03 -4.20
N ALA A 118 1.51 17.39 -5.41
CA ALA A 118 2.29 17.23 -6.63
C ALA A 118 3.59 18.05 -6.61
N ALA A 119 3.58 19.23 -6.00
CA ALA A 119 4.80 20.03 -5.80
C ALA A 119 5.80 19.33 -4.86
N LEU A 120 5.32 18.67 -3.79
CA LEU A 120 6.15 17.83 -2.94
C LEU A 120 6.69 16.62 -3.68
N PHE A 121 5.86 15.95 -4.48
CA PHE A 121 6.29 14.82 -5.30
C PHE A 121 7.40 15.22 -6.27
N LYS A 122 7.25 16.35 -6.99
CA LYS A 122 8.29 16.89 -7.86
C LYS A 122 9.58 17.22 -7.09
N LYS A 123 9.46 17.80 -5.89
CA LYS A 123 10.62 18.18 -5.05
C LYS A 123 11.42 16.97 -4.59
N HIS A 124 10.77 15.82 -4.35
CA HIS A 124 11.39 14.61 -3.79
C HIS A 124 11.46 13.44 -4.76
N GLU A 125 11.22 13.70 -6.05
CA GLU A 125 11.27 12.72 -7.14
C GLU A 125 10.35 11.51 -6.90
N VAL A 126 9.17 11.76 -6.35
CA VAL A 126 8.10 10.75 -6.25
C VAL A 126 7.41 10.67 -7.61
N VAL A 127 7.35 9.48 -8.19
CA VAL A 127 6.61 9.22 -9.41
C VAL A 127 5.17 8.85 -9.03
N ALA A 128 4.27 9.84 -9.12
CA ALA A 128 2.85 9.63 -8.92
C ALA A 128 2.21 9.15 -10.23
N LEU A 129 1.68 7.94 -10.25
CA LEU A 129 1.00 7.34 -11.40
C LEU A 129 -0.51 7.52 -11.24
N LYS A 130 -1.14 8.15 -12.23
CA LYS A 130 -2.58 8.43 -12.23
C LYS A 130 -3.20 8.10 -13.59
N ASN A 131 -3.67 6.86 -13.73
CA ASN A 131 -3.97 6.24 -15.03
C ASN A 131 -2.79 6.38 -16.01
N GLU A 132 -1.61 6.03 -15.53
CA GLU A 132 -0.36 6.14 -16.26
C GLU A 132 0.48 4.89 -16.06
N ALA A 133 1.34 4.60 -17.02
CA ALA A 133 2.29 3.53 -16.93
C ALA A 133 3.70 4.02 -17.27
N ILE A 134 4.67 3.34 -16.66
CA ILE A 134 6.08 3.49 -16.98
C ILE A 134 6.67 2.12 -17.31
N CYS A 135 7.64 2.12 -18.21
CA CYS A 135 8.46 0.95 -18.48
C CYS A 135 9.84 1.19 -17.88
N ILE A 136 10.29 0.27 -17.04
CA ILE A 136 11.61 0.31 -16.41
C ILE A 136 12.34 -1.01 -16.62
N GLU A 137 13.65 -1.01 -16.40
CA GLU A 137 14.51 -2.16 -16.65
C GLU A 137 15.09 -2.69 -15.34
N LYS A 138 15.11 -4.02 -15.19
CA LYS A 138 15.85 -4.72 -14.14
C LYS A 138 16.54 -5.93 -14.76
N GLU A 139 17.84 -6.04 -14.52
CA GLU A 139 18.65 -7.19 -14.98
C GLU A 139 18.53 -7.42 -16.50
N GLY A 140 18.49 -6.34 -17.28
CA GLY A 140 18.37 -6.38 -18.74
C GLY A 140 16.96 -6.71 -19.26
N VAL A 141 15.96 -6.81 -18.38
CA VAL A 141 14.58 -7.09 -18.75
C VAL A 141 13.68 -5.90 -18.42
N SER A 142 12.97 -5.42 -19.43
CA SER A 142 11.95 -4.39 -19.30
C SER A 142 10.66 -4.94 -18.70
N TYR A 143 10.06 -4.15 -17.80
CA TYR A 143 8.77 -4.45 -17.19
C TYR A 143 7.95 -3.18 -16.96
N ASN A 144 6.63 -3.36 -16.85
CA ASN A 144 5.70 -2.26 -16.66
C ASN A 144 5.39 -2.06 -15.18
N ILE A 145 5.33 -0.80 -14.75
CA ILE A 145 4.57 -0.39 -13.57
C ILE A 145 3.40 0.44 -14.08
N VAL A 146 2.19 -0.02 -13.82
CA VAL A 146 0.94 0.65 -14.19
C VAL A 146 0.30 1.16 -12.92
N GLY A 147 -0.07 2.43 -12.86
CA GLY A 147 -0.86 2.99 -11.76
C GLY A 147 -2.20 3.48 -12.25
N VAL A 148 -3.27 3.03 -11.60
CA VAL A 148 -4.63 3.49 -11.89
C VAL A 148 -5.08 4.50 -10.83
N ASP A 149 -5.96 5.41 -11.23
CA ASP A 149 -6.55 6.38 -10.31
C ASP A 149 -7.55 5.71 -9.36
N ASP A 150 -7.84 6.35 -8.23
CA ASP A 150 -8.74 5.80 -7.20
C ASP A 150 -10.15 5.55 -7.77
N LEU A 151 -10.76 4.44 -7.35
CA LEU A 151 -12.09 4.03 -7.81
C LEU A 151 -13.22 4.89 -7.23
N SER A 152 -13.02 5.48 -6.05
CA SER A 152 -14.09 6.14 -5.29
C SER A 152 -14.13 7.65 -5.58
N GLU A 153 -12.97 8.31 -5.54
CA GLU A 153 -12.84 9.77 -5.67
C GLU A 153 -12.13 10.20 -6.95
N GLY A 154 -11.42 9.27 -7.59
CA GLY A 154 -10.71 9.49 -8.84
C GLY A 154 -11.58 9.30 -10.08
N GLN A 155 -10.91 9.28 -11.23
CA GLN A 155 -11.51 8.88 -12.50
C GLN A 155 -10.73 7.71 -13.08
N LEU A 156 -11.08 6.49 -12.66
CA LEU A 156 -10.47 5.28 -13.20
C LEU A 156 -10.58 5.25 -14.72
N ASN A 157 -9.43 5.15 -15.41
CA ASN A 157 -9.38 5.05 -16.86
C ASN A 157 -8.34 4.00 -17.30
N ILE A 158 -8.80 2.75 -17.43
CA ILE A 158 -7.95 1.62 -17.80
C ILE A 158 -7.32 1.79 -19.18
N ASN A 159 -8.05 2.34 -20.15
CA ASN A 159 -7.53 2.56 -21.50
C ASN A 159 -6.37 3.56 -21.49
N GLN A 160 -6.47 4.62 -20.69
CA GLN A 160 -5.39 5.58 -20.52
C GLN A 160 -4.21 4.97 -19.76
N ALA A 161 -4.47 4.26 -18.66
CA ALA A 161 -3.44 3.60 -17.86
C ALA A 161 -2.60 2.61 -18.66
N TYR A 162 -3.22 1.91 -19.61
CA TYR A 162 -2.56 0.92 -20.46
C TYR A 162 -2.10 1.46 -21.81
N ASN A 163 -2.21 2.76 -22.06
CA ASN A 163 -1.77 3.33 -23.32
C ASN A 163 -0.23 3.19 -23.47
N GLY A 164 0.20 2.52 -24.53
CA GLY A 164 1.62 2.25 -24.79
C GLY A 164 2.24 1.14 -23.93
N VAL A 165 1.46 0.46 -23.08
CA VAL A 165 1.94 -0.66 -22.28
C VAL A 165 2.23 -1.87 -23.17
N ASN A 166 3.44 -2.40 -23.09
CA ASN A 166 3.78 -3.66 -23.75
C ASN A 166 3.21 -4.83 -22.95
N GLN A 167 2.15 -5.44 -23.48
CA GLN A 167 1.43 -6.56 -22.86
C GLN A 167 2.27 -7.85 -22.75
N GLN A 168 3.45 -7.91 -23.38
CA GLN A 168 4.39 -9.04 -23.26
C GLN A 168 5.31 -8.94 -22.06
N HIS A 169 5.48 -7.74 -21.50
CA HIS A 169 6.31 -7.52 -20.32
C HIS A 169 5.57 -7.97 -19.05
N PHE A 170 6.33 -8.31 -18.00
CA PHE A 170 5.78 -8.41 -16.65
C PHE A 170 5.12 -7.07 -16.28
N THR A 171 3.91 -7.12 -15.73
CA THR A 171 3.16 -5.92 -15.33
C THR A 171 2.82 -5.95 -13.86
N LEU A 172 3.41 -5.01 -13.11
CA LEU A 172 3.02 -4.66 -11.75
C LEU A 172 1.96 -3.57 -11.80
N LEU A 173 0.74 -3.87 -11.37
CA LEU A 173 -0.34 -2.91 -11.24
C LEU A 173 -0.39 -2.34 -9.82
N LEU A 174 -0.50 -1.03 -9.71
CA LEU A 174 -0.69 -0.31 -8.47
C LEU A 174 -2.08 0.31 -8.48
N SER A 175 -2.86 0.04 -7.44
CA SER A 175 -4.17 0.65 -7.22
C SER A 175 -4.38 0.80 -5.73
N HIS A 176 -4.92 1.92 -5.26
CA HIS A 176 -5.28 2.03 -3.86
C HIS A 176 -6.39 1.04 -3.48
N ASN A 177 -7.47 1.00 -4.27
CA ASN A 177 -8.62 0.15 -4.01
C ASN A 177 -8.45 -1.24 -4.66
N PRO A 178 -8.57 -2.36 -3.90
CA PRO A 178 -8.42 -3.71 -4.42
C PRO A 178 -9.51 -4.14 -5.41
N ASP A 179 -10.67 -3.47 -5.44
CA ASP A 179 -11.74 -3.76 -6.41
C ASP A 179 -11.32 -3.40 -7.85
N ALA A 180 -10.22 -2.65 -8.03
CA ALA A 180 -9.62 -2.40 -9.34
C ALA A 180 -9.30 -3.70 -10.11
N VAL A 181 -9.13 -4.84 -9.41
CA VAL A 181 -8.89 -6.15 -10.03
C VAL A 181 -10.02 -6.56 -10.99
N PHE A 182 -11.25 -6.13 -10.73
CA PHE A 182 -12.42 -6.43 -11.57
C PHE A 182 -12.45 -5.61 -12.86
N GLU A 183 -11.75 -4.48 -12.90
CA GLU A 183 -11.74 -3.55 -14.03
C GLU A 183 -10.62 -3.84 -15.03
N VAL A 184 -9.58 -4.58 -14.60
CA VAL A 184 -8.37 -4.88 -15.39
C VAL A 184 -8.34 -6.30 -15.95
N GLU A 185 -9.44 -7.05 -15.90
CA GLU A 185 -9.49 -8.46 -16.33
C GLU A 185 -9.08 -8.70 -17.79
N LYS A 186 -9.17 -7.67 -18.63
CA LYS A 186 -8.80 -7.73 -20.07
C LYS A 186 -7.36 -7.27 -20.34
N GLN A 187 -6.62 -6.89 -19.32
CA GLN A 187 -5.26 -6.33 -19.43
C GLN A 187 -4.23 -7.30 -18.87
N ARG A 188 -2.97 -7.15 -19.29
CA ARG A 188 -1.84 -7.82 -18.65
C ARG A 188 -1.64 -7.29 -17.24
N VAL A 189 -1.84 -8.16 -16.25
CA VAL A 189 -1.49 -7.93 -14.85
C VAL A 189 -0.90 -9.21 -14.30
N ASP A 190 0.35 -9.15 -13.84
CA ASP A 190 1.01 -10.28 -13.21
C ASP A 190 0.89 -10.21 -11.69
N LEU A 191 1.01 -9.01 -11.14
CA LEU A 191 0.80 -8.74 -9.72
C LEU A 191 0.12 -7.38 -9.55
N MET A 192 -0.89 -7.30 -8.70
CA MET A 192 -1.47 -6.04 -8.25
C MET A 192 -1.19 -5.79 -6.77
N LEU A 193 -0.86 -4.56 -6.38
CA LEU A 193 -0.69 -4.13 -4.99
C LEU A 193 -1.74 -3.08 -4.61
N SER A 194 -2.41 -3.29 -3.47
CA SER A 194 -3.48 -2.40 -2.99
C SER A 194 -3.54 -2.23 -1.47
N GLY A 195 -4.21 -1.16 -1.03
CA GLY A 195 -4.46 -0.81 0.37
C GLY A 195 -5.97 -0.71 0.65
N HIS A 196 -6.42 0.45 1.15
CA HIS A 196 -7.81 0.91 1.28
C HIS A 196 -8.66 0.23 2.35
N THR A 197 -8.59 -1.09 2.46
CA THR A 197 -9.54 -1.86 3.30
C THR A 197 -9.18 -1.87 4.79
N HIS A 198 -7.95 -1.50 5.13
CA HIS A 198 -7.36 -1.62 6.47
C HIS A 198 -7.45 -3.02 7.12
N GLY A 199 -7.74 -4.06 6.34
CA GLY A 199 -8.06 -5.39 6.87
C GLY A 199 -9.35 -5.43 7.71
N GLY A 200 -10.23 -4.45 7.56
CA GLY A 200 -11.37 -4.24 8.46
C GLY A 200 -10.89 -3.84 9.86
N GLN A 201 -10.22 -2.69 9.97
CA GLN A 201 -9.49 -2.12 11.11
C GLN A 201 -9.89 -2.59 12.53
N ILE A 202 -11.18 -2.71 12.80
CA ILE A 202 -11.73 -3.28 14.03
C ILE A 202 -12.51 -4.53 13.68
N ARG A 203 -12.00 -5.68 14.11
CA ARG A 203 -12.68 -6.98 13.99
C ARG A 203 -13.05 -7.50 15.37
N LEU A 204 -14.19 -8.17 15.47
CA LEU A 204 -14.64 -8.82 16.69
C LEU A 204 -14.80 -10.31 16.40
N LEU A 205 -14.06 -11.15 17.12
CA LEU A 205 -14.13 -12.61 16.98
C LEU A 205 -13.83 -13.06 15.54
N GLY A 206 -12.88 -12.40 14.87
CA GLY A 206 -12.51 -12.67 13.49
C GLY A 206 -13.39 -12.00 12.43
N PHE A 207 -14.50 -11.36 12.80
CA PHE A 207 -15.42 -10.71 11.86
C PHE A 207 -15.16 -9.20 11.76
N GLY A 208 -14.99 -8.70 10.54
CA GLY A 208 -14.83 -7.28 10.25
C GLY A 208 -15.51 -6.92 8.92
N PRO A 209 -15.62 -5.61 8.60
CA PRO A 209 -16.31 -5.15 7.39
C PRO A 209 -15.62 -5.52 6.08
N TYR A 210 -14.31 -5.80 6.15
CA TYR A 210 -13.50 -6.26 5.03
C TYR A 210 -12.72 -7.51 5.44
N GLU A 211 -12.23 -8.27 4.46
CA GLU A 211 -11.31 -9.37 4.72
C GLU A 211 -9.96 -8.85 5.24
N LEU A 212 -9.22 -9.69 5.95
CA LEU A 212 -7.82 -9.38 6.25
C LEU A 212 -7.02 -9.30 4.95
N GLY A 213 -6.06 -8.37 4.94
CA GLY A 213 -5.06 -8.24 3.90
C GLY A 213 -4.19 -9.49 3.78
N GLY A 214 -3.55 -9.62 2.64
CA GLY A 214 -2.76 -10.77 2.23
C GLY A 214 -2.84 -10.99 0.72
N LEU A 215 -2.23 -12.09 0.28
CA LEU A 215 -2.24 -12.52 -1.11
C LEU A 215 -3.58 -13.16 -1.47
N LYS A 216 -4.13 -12.76 -2.62
CA LYS A 216 -5.40 -13.20 -3.16
C LYS A 216 -5.25 -13.45 -4.66
N THR A 217 -6.27 -14.07 -5.24
CA THR A 217 -6.30 -14.35 -6.68
C THR A 217 -7.69 -14.14 -7.22
N HIS A 218 -7.79 -13.43 -8.34
CA HIS A 218 -9.01 -13.27 -9.10
C HIS A 218 -8.74 -13.67 -10.54
N LYS A 219 -9.35 -14.77 -11.01
CA LYS A 219 -9.00 -15.44 -12.28
C LYS A 219 -7.50 -15.79 -12.29
N ASP A 220 -6.73 -15.22 -13.22
CA ASP A 220 -5.28 -15.41 -13.33
C ASP A 220 -4.48 -14.28 -12.69
N ILE A 221 -5.14 -13.27 -12.10
CA ILE A 221 -4.50 -12.10 -11.51
C ILE A 221 -4.20 -12.37 -10.04
N VAL A 222 -2.92 -12.37 -9.68
CA VAL A 222 -2.46 -12.39 -8.30
C VAL A 222 -2.47 -10.96 -7.77
N TYR A 223 -3.03 -10.73 -6.58
CA TYR A 223 -3.03 -9.41 -5.97
C TYR A 223 -2.80 -9.47 -4.47
N PHE A 224 -2.10 -8.47 -3.93
CA PHE A 224 -1.78 -8.36 -2.52
C PHE A 224 -2.47 -7.13 -1.94
N VAL A 225 -3.22 -7.32 -0.86
CA VAL A 225 -3.92 -6.24 -0.15
C VAL A 225 -3.24 -6.02 1.20
N SER A 226 -2.79 -4.80 1.46
CA SER A 226 -2.22 -4.38 2.74
C SER A 226 -3.32 -4.12 3.78
N ASN A 227 -3.02 -4.37 5.06
CA ASN A 227 -3.87 -3.92 6.17
C ASN A 227 -3.71 -2.42 6.47
N GLY A 228 -2.86 -1.72 5.73
CA GLY A 228 -2.53 -0.31 5.95
C GLY A 228 -1.59 -0.08 7.13
N TYR A 229 -0.82 1.00 7.06
CA TYR A 229 0.07 1.43 8.14
C TYR A 229 -0.66 2.31 9.16
N GLY A 230 -1.53 3.20 8.70
CA GLY A 230 -2.27 4.19 9.46
C GLY A 230 -3.51 3.67 10.16
N THR A 231 -4.39 4.59 10.48
CA THR A 231 -5.77 4.30 10.88
C THR A 231 -6.68 5.27 10.16
N THR A 232 -7.95 4.90 10.05
CA THR A 232 -9.03 5.83 9.76
C THR A 232 -9.19 6.84 10.91
N SER A 233 -10.30 7.61 10.91
CA SER A 233 -10.60 8.62 11.92
C SER A 233 -10.58 8.11 13.37
N LEU A 234 -10.81 6.81 13.59
CA LEU A 234 -10.72 6.17 14.90
C LEU A 234 -9.32 5.54 15.08
N PRO A 235 -8.47 6.05 16.00
CA PRO A 235 -7.08 5.59 16.16
C PRO A 235 -6.97 4.28 16.96
N LEU A 236 -7.79 3.30 16.60
CA LEU A 236 -7.89 2.00 17.27
C LEU A 236 -7.86 0.88 16.22
N ARG A 237 -7.11 -0.19 16.50
CA ARG A 237 -7.08 -1.42 15.70
C ARG A 237 -7.36 -2.63 16.57
N LEU A 238 -8.08 -3.61 16.03
CA LEU A 238 -8.33 -4.90 16.69
C LEU A 238 -8.29 -6.01 15.64
N GLU A 239 -7.43 -7.01 15.85
CA GLU A 239 -7.21 -8.17 14.96
C GLU A 239 -6.77 -7.85 13.51
N ALA A 240 -6.77 -6.58 13.09
CA ALA A 240 -6.23 -6.10 11.81
C ALA A 240 -4.99 -5.21 12.07
N LYS A 241 -3.83 -5.84 12.23
CA LYS A 241 -2.60 -5.16 12.67
C LYS A 241 -2.11 -4.14 11.64
N ALA A 242 -1.65 -2.99 12.12
CA ALA A 242 -0.97 -1.97 11.31
C ALA A 242 0.40 -2.48 10.84
N LYS A 243 0.67 -2.42 9.54
CA LYS A 243 1.88 -3.00 8.95
C LYS A 243 2.36 -2.23 7.73
N ALA A 244 3.67 -2.29 7.49
CA ALA A 244 4.28 -2.10 6.18
C ALA A 244 4.93 -3.43 5.77
N HIS A 245 5.25 -3.59 4.50
CA HIS A 245 5.70 -4.87 3.95
C HIS A 245 7.00 -4.72 3.16
N VAL A 246 7.86 -5.73 3.24
CA VAL A 246 8.87 -6.00 2.22
C VAL A 246 8.36 -7.20 1.43
N LEU A 247 7.98 -6.94 0.19
CA LEU A 247 7.51 -7.96 -0.74
C LEU A 247 8.72 -8.47 -1.53
N THR A 248 8.99 -9.77 -1.43
CA THR A 248 9.99 -10.46 -2.25
C THR A 248 9.26 -11.28 -3.29
N ILE A 249 9.25 -10.77 -4.52
CA ILE A 249 8.51 -11.34 -5.64
C ILE A 249 9.46 -12.19 -6.46
N THR A 250 9.08 -13.46 -6.65
CA THR A 250 9.90 -14.45 -7.36
C THR A 250 9.07 -15.20 -8.38
N ARG A 251 9.75 -15.89 -9.30
CA ARG A 251 9.08 -16.69 -10.31
C ARG A 251 8.52 -17.96 -9.69
N ALA A 252 7.22 -18.20 -9.88
CA ALA A 252 6.59 -19.47 -9.55
C ALA A 252 7.15 -20.60 -10.43
N ASN A 253 7.38 -21.76 -9.84
CA ASN A 253 7.83 -22.97 -10.55
C ASN A 253 6.78 -23.50 -11.54
#